data_AF-A0A1A3HRG4-F1
#
_entry.id   AF-A0A1A3HRG4-F1
#
_cell.length_a   1.000
_cell.length_b   1.000
_cell.length_c   1.000
_cell.angle_alpha   90.00
_cell.angle_beta   90.00
_cell.angle_gamma   90.00
#
_symmetry.space_group_name_H-M   'P 1'
#
loop_
_entity.id
_entity.type
_entity.pdbx_description
1 polymer ?
#
loop_
_entity_poly.entity_id
_entity_poly.type
_entity_poly.pdbx_seq_one_letter_code
_entity_poly.pdbx_strand_id
1 'polypeptide(L)'
;MTASDGAAEELLSLSDTTPPGVNGFSVTVTVNTDVYRIPFQPIESSTKVQAAKTGKSYTVTGTAKGSEPNVTGMRDLQFAVHVTCP
;
A
#
# COMPACT_ATOMS: atom_id res chain seq x y z
N MET A 1 -3.79 -10.12 -2.35
CA MET A 1 -2.36 -10.46 -2.20
C MET A 1 -1.88 -9.93 -0.86
N THR A 2 -1.09 -10.69 -0.13
CA THR A 2 -0.48 -10.24 1.14
C THR A 2 1.03 -10.47 1.09
N ALA A 3 1.78 -9.50 1.61
CA ALA A 3 3.23 -9.58 1.75
C ALA A 3 3.62 -9.16 3.17
N SER A 4 4.59 -9.83 3.77
CA SER A 4 5.11 -9.46 5.08
C SER A 4 6.55 -9.93 5.24
N ASP A 5 7.34 -9.14 5.96
CA ASP A 5 8.68 -9.50 6.44
C ASP A 5 8.78 -9.45 7.99
N GLY A 6 7.64 -9.33 8.68
CA GLY A 6 7.54 -9.18 10.13
C GLY A 6 7.71 -7.75 10.66
N ALA A 7 8.31 -6.84 9.89
CA ALA A 7 8.38 -5.41 10.22
C ALA A 7 7.38 -4.59 9.38
N ALA A 8 7.15 -5.02 8.15
CA ALA A 8 6.15 -4.51 7.24
C ALA A 8 5.09 -5.59 6.97
N GLU A 9 3.85 -5.15 6.90
CA GLU A 9 2.70 -5.95 6.48
C GLU A 9 1.92 -5.17 5.43
N GLU A 10 1.64 -5.84 4.33
CA GLU A 10 0.88 -5.28 3.24
C GLU A 10 -0.25 -6.20 2.81
N LEU A 11 -1.41 -5.60 2.56
CA LEU A 11 -2.52 -6.24 1.89
C LEU A 11 -2.93 -5.41 0.69
N LEU A 12 -2.98 -6.06 -0.47
CA LEU A 12 -3.40 -5.48 -1.74
C LEU A 12 -4.61 -6.26 -2.27
N SER A 13 -5.72 -5.58 -2.47
CA SER A 13 -6.91 -6.11 -3.12
C SER A 13 -6.88 -5.72 -4.59
N LEU A 14 -6.97 -6.71 -5.49
CA LEU A 14 -6.93 -6.53 -6.93
C LEU A 14 -8.25 -7.00 -7.57
N SER A 15 -8.59 -6.46 -8.74
CA SER A 15 -9.64 -6.97 -9.63
C SER A 15 -9.04 -7.59 -10.88
N ASP A 16 -9.74 -8.58 -11.45
CA ASP A 16 -9.32 -9.35 -12.63
C ASP A 16 -9.53 -8.59 -13.97
N THR A 17 -9.47 -7.25 -13.94
CA THR A 17 -9.48 -6.45 -15.17
C THR A 17 -8.15 -6.56 -15.91
N THR A 18 -8.12 -6.17 -17.19
CA THR A 18 -6.87 -6.10 -17.96
C THR A 18 -6.64 -4.65 -18.41
N PRO A 19 -5.68 -3.90 -17.81
CA PRO A 19 -4.77 -4.28 -16.73
C PRO A 19 -5.47 -4.47 -15.37
N PRO A 20 -4.86 -5.19 -14.39
CA PRO A 20 -5.46 -5.43 -13.09
C PRO A 20 -5.75 -4.12 -12.36
N GLY A 21 -6.98 -3.94 -11.89
CA GLY A 21 -7.37 -2.81 -11.06
C GLY A 21 -6.92 -3.03 -9.63
N VAL A 22 -6.46 -1.98 -8.96
CA VAL A 22 -6.34 -1.99 -7.50
C VAL A 22 -7.71 -1.64 -6.94
N ASN A 23 -8.26 -2.43 -6.02
CA ASN A 23 -9.55 -2.12 -5.40
C ASN A 23 -9.37 -1.44 -4.04
N GLY A 24 -8.24 -1.71 -3.37
CA GLY A 24 -7.89 -1.16 -2.09
C GLY A 24 -6.59 -1.76 -1.56
N PHE A 25 -6.03 -1.14 -0.54
CA PHE A 25 -4.79 -1.59 0.07
C PHE A 25 -4.70 -1.16 1.53
N SER A 26 -3.89 -1.86 2.30
CA SER A 26 -3.44 -1.46 3.62
C SER A 26 -1.96 -1.71 3.78
N VAL A 27 -1.28 -0.82 4.49
CA VAL A 27 0.14 -0.93 4.81
C VAL A 27 0.31 -0.69 6.30
N THR A 28 1.04 -1.57 6.97
CA THR A 28 1.53 -1.33 8.32
C THR A 28 3.05 -1.48 8.30
N VAL A 29 3.78 -0.49 8.78
CA VAL A 29 5.24 -0.55 8.91
C VAL A 29 5.61 -0.20 10.34
N THR A 30 6.40 -1.07 10.96
CA THR A 30 6.99 -0.83 12.27
C THR A 30 8.46 -0.51 12.10
N VAL A 31 8.88 0.68 12.54
CA VAL A 31 10.28 1.11 12.56
C VAL A 31 10.68 1.32 14.02
N ASN A 32 11.55 0.46 14.56
CA ASN A 32 11.81 0.38 16.00
C ASN A 32 10.52 0.12 16.80
N THR A 33 10.01 1.12 17.53
CA THR A 33 8.75 1.07 18.29
C THR A 33 7.63 1.87 17.62
N ASP A 34 7.92 2.54 16.52
CA ASP A 34 7.02 3.46 15.84
C ASP A 34 6.22 2.72 14.77
N VAL A 35 4.89 2.82 14.83
CA VAL A 35 3.96 2.16 13.91
C VAL A 35 3.34 3.17 12.97
N TYR A 36 3.61 3.01 11.68
CA TYR A 36 2.98 3.71 10.58
C TYR A 36 1.86 2.85 10.02
N ARG A 37 0.66 3.42 9.87
CA ARG A 37 -0.50 2.64 9.45
C ARG A 37 -1.33 3.36 8.41
N ILE A 38 -1.51 2.70 7.28
CA ILE A 38 -2.52 2.98 6.29
C ILE A 38 -3.59 1.89 6.45
N PRO A 39 -4.73 2.17 7.09
CA PRO A 39 -5.81 1.19 7.20
C PRO A 39 -6.35 0.85 5.81
N PHE A 40 -6.98 -0.32 5.69
CA PHE A 40 -7.58 -0.73 4.43
C PHE A 40 -8.56 0.33 3.96
N GLN A 41 -8.29 0.89 2.79
CA GLN A 41 -9.17 1.85 2.15
C GLN A 41 -9.36 1.47 0.69
N PRO A 42 -10.60 1.61 0.16
CA PRO A 42 -10.79 1.55 -1.27
C PRO A 42 -9.99 2.68 -1.91
N ILE A 43 -9.43 2.45 -3.09
CA ILE A 43 -8.81 3.55 -3.81
C ILE A 43 -9.90 4.52 -4.29
N GLU A 44 -9.80 5.78 -3.87
CA GLU A 44 -10.75 6.82 -4.28
C GLU A 44 -10.69 7.11 -5.78
N SER A 45 -9.52 6.89 -6.40
CA SER A 45 -9.31 7.06 -7.84
C SER A 45 -8.06 6.31 -8.30
N SER A 46 -8.09 5.76 -9.52
CA SER A 46 -6.93 5.18 -10.20
C SER A 46 -5.82 6.20 -10.50
N THR A 47 -6.10 7.51 -10.40
CA THR A 47 -5.06 8.56 -10.52
C THR A 47 -4.25 8.75 -9.24
N LYS A 48 -4.78 8.32 -8.08
CA LYS A 48 -4.08 8.44 -6.78
C LYS A 48 -3.18 7.26 -6.48
N VAL A 49 -3.32 6.15 -7.22
CA VAL A 49 -2.50 4.94 -7.06
C VAL A 49 -2.04 4.49 -8.44
N GLN A 50 -0.73 4.50 -8.66
CA GLN A 50 -0.08 4.07 -9.88
C GLN A 50 0.56 2.70 -9.64
N ALA A 51 0.25 1.73 -10.49
CA ALA A 51 0.88 0.42 -10.48
C ALA A 51 1.73 0.26 -11.75
N ALA A 52 2.99 -0.11 -11.57
CA ALA A 52 3.91 -0.45 -12.65
C ALA A 52 4.38 -1.90 -12.49
N LYS A 53 4.48 -2.64 -13.59
CA LYS A 53 5.05 -3.99 -13.62
C LYS A 53 6.38 -3.96 -14.36
N THR A 54 7.41 -4.57 -13.79
CA THR A 54 8.72 -4.74 -14.43
C THR A 54 9.19 -6.18 -14.20
N GLY A 55 9.18 -6.99 -15.26
CA GLY A 55 9.49 -8.42 -15.13
C GLY A 55 8.51 -9.14 -14.21
N LYS A 56 9.02 -9.70 -13.11
CA LYS A 56 8.25 -10.37 -12.05
C LYS A 56 7.89 -9.45 -10.87
N SER A 57 8.29 -8.19 -10.93
CA SER A 57 8.07 -7.22 -9.86
C SER A 57 6.95 -6.26 -10.19
N TYR A 58 6.24 -5.84 -9.15
CA TYR A 58 5.17 -4.86 -9.18
C TYR A 58 5.55 -3.74 -8.21
N THR A 59 5.53 -2.50 -8.71
CA THR A 59 5.67 -1.31 -7.87
C THR A 59 4.34 -0.60 -7.83
N VAL A 60 3.82 -0.34 -6.63
CA VAL A 60 2.59 0.41 -6.42
C VAL A 60 2.92 1.66 -5.62
N THR A 61 2.70 2.84 -6.21
CA THR A 61 2.89 4.12 -5.53
C THR A 61 1.57 4.85 -5.42
N GLY A 62 1.37 5.60 -4.35
CA GLY A 62 0.16 6.40 -4.25
C GLY A 62 0.10 7.29 -3.03
N THR A 63 -1.07 7.90 -2.84
CA THR A 63 -1.39 8.69 -1.65
C THR A 63 -2.63 8.10 -0.97
N ALA A 64 -2.56 7.93 0.35
CA ALA A 64 -3.59 7.28 1.16
C ALA A 64 -3.84 8.06 2.46
N LYS A 65 -5.03 7.92 3.06
CA LYS A 65 -5.21 8.36 4.44
C LYS A 65 -4.54 7.38 5.39
N GLY A 66 -3.63 7.85 6.22
CA GLY A 66 -2.94 7.04 7.22
C GLY A 66 -2.56 7.83 8.46
N SER A 67 -2.10 7.09 9.48
CA SER A 67 -1.60 7.61 10.75
C SER A 67 -0.09 7.37 10.84
N GLU A 68 0.61 8.35 11.40
CA GLU A 68 2.02 8.23 11.76
C GLU A 68 2.17 8.41 13.28
N PRO A 69 3.25 7.89 13.88
CA PRO A 69 3.52 8.06 15.30
C PRO A 69 3.49 9.54 15.73
N ASN A 70 3.03 9.79 16.95
CA ASN A 70 3.02 11.11 17.58
C ASN A 70 2.20 12.19 16.86
N VAL A 71 1.36 11.82 15.89
CA VAL A 71 0.45 12.75 15.21
C VAL A 71 -1.00 12.26 15.33
N THR A 72 -1.86 13.14 15.80
CA THR A 72 -3.28 12.86 15.97
C THR A 72 -4.02 12.91 14.64
N GLY A 73 -4.82 11.87 14.39
CA GLY A 73 -5.72 11.80 13.23
C GLY A 73 -5.11 11.18 11.97
N MET A 74 -5.93 11.08 10.92
CA MET A 74 -5.51 10.58 9.62
C MET A 74 -5.10 11.74 8.69
N ARG A 75 -4.02 11.56 7.95
CA ARG A 75 -3.54 12.51 6.93
C ARG A 75 -3.16 11.80 5.65
N ASP A 76 -2.97 12.57 4.58
CA ASP A 76 -2.45 12.02 3.34
C ASP A 76 -0.99 11.60 3.52
N LEU A 77 -0.72 10.30 3.35
CA LEU A 77 0.60 9.68 3.34
C LEU A 77 0.91 9.20 1.94
N GLN A 78 2.10 9.52 1.45
CA GLN A 78 2.64 8.88 0.27
C GLN A 78 3.19 7.51 0.65
N PHE A 79 2.90 6.51 -0.18
CA PHE A 79 3.43 5.16 -0.02
C PHE A 79 4.01 4.66 -1.33
N ALA A 80 5.01 3.80 -1.21
CA ALA A 80 5.57 3.03 -2.29
C ALA A 80 5.76 1.60 -1.82
N VAL A 81 5.11 0.68 -2.52
CA VAL A 81 5.19 -0.75 -2.31
C VAL A 81 5.99 -1.34 -3.46
N HIS A 82 6.88 -2.29 -3.14
CA HIS A 82 7.57 -3.08 -4.14
C HIS A 82 7.41 -4.57 -3.82
N VAL A 83 6.64 -5.29 -4.63
CA VAL A 83 6.43 -6.74 -4.49
C VAL A 83 7.15 -7.45 -5.64
N THR A 84 7.95 -8.46 -5.32
CA THR A 84 8.53 -9.36 -6.32
C THR A 84 7.92 -10.74 -6.17
N CYS A 85 7.28 -11.24 -7.23
CA CYS A 85 6.72 -12.58 -7.26
C CYS A 85 7.80 -13.59 -7.72
N PRO A 86 7.84 -14.82 -7.16
CA PRO A 86 8.77 -15.87 -7.59
C PRO A 86 8.67 -16.26 -9.07
#